data_AF-A0A7Z0BL67-F1
#
_entry.id   AF-A0A7Z0BL67-F1
#
_cell.length_a   1.000
_cell.length_b   1.000
_cell.length_c   1.000
_cell.angle_alpha   90.00
_cell.angle_beta   90.00
_cell.angle_gamma   90.00
#
_symmetry.space_group_name_H-M   'P 1'
#
loop_
_entity.id
_entity.type
_entity.pdbx_description
1 polymer ?
#
loop_
_entity_poly.entity_id
_entity_poly.type
_entity_poly.pdbx_seq_one_letter_code
_entity_poly.pdbx_strand_id
1 'polypeptide(L)'
;MHVSRRSLLAGTGAVVLSTGLPQSAAAAAPQRRSGLAQPPRSRFVRKDVAGLVDAVTGAWAPELYWYAKAVGWMREQRRTDPNSWRFQWYTHGKPRRERTDPPEWHQCPHGDRYFLPWHRWYLYYFERIVRNVIVTELGQKSMADWALPYWNYAHLMFGGDPAASKEWRRIPLPFRQRRIHNPQGREEEDNPLYLPVNMEGRCLGDRAMTFSEVDPAVAMREDSFWPPEEQEVERAGFSLVLEGSPHNVVHVRTGGLMGAVETAAGDPVFWLHHANIDRFWTAWLTRHQVPTGWRWPEVRPKHAPDDPDLPYLLRDENGGRHTLEGPVFTFPRNAYTYESLTDGMGAGGTPSAFLVVGMPQGAPTFAVADEVTHLGAEPVTLSPGTGRSGADTIETAVESGDRVVLTFEGVRADAAPCTTFLVFLGGDESDTDPAGPAFVGHLTFFENVGPRAAHSDGTRLSFDVTETLRELPDQAWTGEEMPVVRVVPGPLAEAAAIAEADPRFTNATFTVV
;
A
#
# COMPACT_ATOMS: atom_id res chain seq x y z
N MET A 1 57.81 -27.32 18.65
CA MET A 1 58.29 -27.76 19.98
C MET A 1 57.68 -26.80 21.00
N HIS A 2 56.87 -27.31 21.94
CA HIS A 2 56.30 -26.51 23.03
C HIS A 2 57.40 -25.81 23.84
N VAL A 3 57.11 -24.63 24.39
CA VAL A 3 56.95 -24.42 25.85
C VAL A 3 56.90 -22.91 26.14
N SER A 4 55.97 -22.57 27.03
CA SER A 4 55.63 -21.23 27.50
C SER A 4 56.42 -20.76 28.74
N ARG A 5 56.13 -19.49 29.10
CA ARG A 5 56.08 -18.88 30.45
C ARG A 5 57.39 -18.39 31.07
N ARG A 6 57.40 -17.09 31.39
CA ARG A 6 57.67 -16.50 32.72
C ARG A 6 57.20 -15.05 32.71
N SER A 7 56.19 -14.68 33.52
CA SER A 7 56.30 -14.25 34.93
C SER A 7 56.87 -12.83 35.01
N LEU A 8 56.09 -11.78 35.34
CA LEU A 8 55.43 -11.40 36.61
C LEU A 8 56.20 -10.22 37.24
N LEU A 9 55.45 -9.14 37.51
CA LEU A 9 55.51 -8.22 38.67
C LEU A 9 56.82 -7.44 38.90
N ALA A 10 56.86 -6.24 39.49
CA ALA A 10 55.93 -5.20 39.90
C ALA A 10 56.82 -4.11 40.56
N GLY A 11 56.32 -2.89 40.71
CA GLY A 11 56.88 -1.89 41.65
C GLY A 11 57.04 -0.50 41.05
N THR A 12 56.08 0.42 41.25
CA THR A 12 56.11 1.54 42.24
C THR A 12 57.17 2.60 41.91
N GLY A 13 56.90 3.89 41.75
CA GLY A 13 55.74 4.75 41.93
C GLY A 13 56.27 6.19 42.07
N ALA A 14 55.57 7.21 41.56
CA ALA A 14 55.73 8.61 41.97
C ALA A 14 54.52 9.44 41.53
N VAL A 15 53.96 10.17 42.50
CA VAL A 15 52.80 11.06 42.41
C VAL A 15 53.28 12.48 42.20
N VAL A 16 52.68 13.23 41.26
CA VAL A 16 52.54 14.70 41.35
C VAL A 16 51.15 15.12 40.83
N LEU A 17 50.44 15.84 41.70
CA LEU A 17 49.18 16.59 41.57
C LEU A 17 49.25 17.65 40.43
N SER A 18 48.23 18.23 39.81
CA SER A 18 46.76 18.21 39.83
C SER A 18 46.35 19.29 38.82
N THR A 19 45.27 19.13 38.05
CA THR A 19 44.32 20.21 37.69
C THR A 19 43.10 19.57 37.04
N GLY A 20 41.92 19.92 37.57
CA GLY A 20 40.67 19.23 37.31
C GLY A 20 39.95 19.70 36.05
N LEU A 21 39.14 18.80 35.50
CA LEU A 21 38.01 19.08 34.63
C LEU A 21 36.81 18.22 35.08
N PRO A 22 35.57 18.70 34.91
CA PRO A 22 34.43 18.31 35.74
C PRO A 22 33.83 16.95 35.37
N GLN A 23 33.33 16.25 36.39
CA GLN A 23 32.36 15.17 36.25
C GLN A 23 31.04 15.75 35.75
N SER A 24 30.50 15.20 34.66
CA SER A 24 29.08 15.33 34.34
C SER A 24 28.60 14.10 33.58
N ALA A 25 27.57 13.47 34.15
CA ALA A 25 26.64 12.54 33.53
C ALA A 25 27.22 11.30 32.85
N ALA A 26 27.12 10.17 33.56
CA ALA A 26 27.10 8.85 32.97
C ALA A 26 26.14 8.84 31.76
N ALA A 27 26.70 8.67 30.57
CA ALA A 27 25.91 8.33 29.39
C ALA A 27 25.13 7.07 29.73
N ALA A 28 23.81 7.19 29.83
CA ALA A 28 22.93 6.04 29.82
C ALA A 28 23.29 5.24 28.57
N ALA A 29 23.85 4.05 28.78
CA ALA A 29 24.07 3.11 27.70
C ALA A 29 22.76 3.01 26.91
N PRO A 30 22.79 3.04 25.57
CA PRO A 30 21.58 2.83 24.81
C PRO A 30 21.02 1.49 25.25
N GLN A 31 19.88 1.52 25.92
CA GLN A 31 19.08 0.32 26.12
C GLN A 31 18.93 -0.25 24.71
N ARG A 32 19.60 -1.38 24.46
CA ARG A 32 19.34 -2.20 23.29
C ARG A 32 17.85 -2.49 23.34
N ARG A 33 17.05 -1.68 22.64
CA ARG A 33 15.64 -1.98 22.39
C ARG A 33 15.67 -3.35 21.74
N SER A 34 15.22 -4.35 22.47
CA SER A 34 15.03 -5.69 21.94
C SER A 34 14.07 -5.53 20.77
N GLY A 35 14.61 -5.53 19.55
CA GLY A 35 13.82 -5.72 18.34
C GLY A 35 12.97 -6.96 18.60
N LEU A 36 11.66 -6.82 18.43
CA LEU A 36 10.74 -7.92 18.64
C LEU A 36 11.25 -9.09 17.78
N ALA A 37 11.63 -10.17 18.47
CA ALA A 37 11.93 -11.44 17.85
C ALA A 37 10.81 -11.76 16.86
N GLN A 38 11.17 -12.40 15.73
CA GLN A 38 10.20 -12.83 14.72
C GLN A 38 8.89 -13.32 15.35
N PRO A 39 7.71 -12.99 14.76
CA PRO A 39 6.45 -13.48 15.28
C PRO A 39 6.55 -14.99 15.54
N PRO A 40 5.96 -15.50 16.63
CA PRO A 40 6.10 -16.90 17.03
C PRO A 40 5.80 -17.81 15.84
N ARG A 41 6.60 -18.88 15.67
CA ARG A 41 6.49 -19.81 14.53
C ARG A 41 5.07 -20.39 14.46
N SER A 42 4.23 -19.84 13.59
CA SER A 42 2.96 -20.45 13.19
C SER A 42 3.22 -21.59 12.22
N ARG A 43 2.38 -22.63 12.25
CA ARG A 43 2.38 -23.68 11.23
C ARG A 43 1.86 -23.18 9.87
N PHE A 44 1.11 -22.09 9.87
CA PHE A 44 0.59 -21.45 8.67
C PHE A 44 1.60 -20.40 8.19
N VAL A 45 2.30 -20.72 7.10
CA VAL A 45 3.33 -19.85 6.52
C VAL A 45 2.86 -19.35 5.16
N ARG A 46 2.55 -18.05 5.07
CA ARG A 46 2.28 -17.38 3.79
C ARG A 46 3.58 -17.30 3.00
N LYS A 47 3.60 -17.87 1.80
CA LYS A 47 4.78 -17.98 0.91
C LYS A 47 4.67 -17.02 -0.27
N ASP A 48 5.81 -16.62 -0.83
CA ASP A 48 5.82 -15.85 -2.06
C ASP A 48 5.22 -16.70 -3.18
N VAL A 49 4.20 -16.17 -3.87
CA VAL A 49 3.55 -16.84 -4.99
C VAL A 49 4.52 -17.24 -6.10
N ALA A 50 5.59 -16.46 -6.31
CA ALA A 50 6.60 -16.78 -7.33
C ALA A 50 7.35 -18.08 -7.00
N GLY A 51 7.58 -18.37 -5.71
CA GLY A 51 8.20 -19.61 -5.25
C GLY A 51 7.28 -20.84 -5.32
N LEU A 52 6.01 -20.65 -5.66
CA LEU A 52 5.02 -21.73 -5.78
C LEU A 52 4.81 -22.19 -7.23
N VAL A 53 5.61 -21.68 -8.17
CA VAL A 53 5.63 -22.11 -9.57
C VAL A 53 7.04 -22.56 -9.91
N ASP A 54 7.17 -23.77 -10.45
CA ASP A 54 8.45 -24.25 -10.95
C ASP A 54 8.85 -23.45 -12.19
N ALA A 55 9.99 -22.75 -12.12
CA ALA A 55 10.42 -21.82 -13.15
C ALA A 55 10.76 -22.48 -14.50
N VAL A 56 11.01 -23.80 -14.52
CA VAL A 56 11.41 -24.54 -15.73
C VAL A 56 10.20 -25.18 -16.40
N THR A 57 9.36 -25.83 -15.62
CA THR A 57 8.22 -26.63 -16.09
C THR A 57 6.91 -25.86 -16.07
N GLY A 58 6.84 -24.75 -15.33
CA GLY A 58 5.60 -24.03 -15.06
C GLY A 58 4.62 -24.79 -14.17
N ALA A 59 5.05 -25.90 -13.55
CA ALA A 59 4.22 -26.70 -12.67
C ALA A 59 3.91 -25.94 -11.37
N TRP A 60 2.66 -26.02 -10.93
CA TRP A 60 2.22 -25.35 -9.72
C TRP A 60 2.45 -26.24 -8.49
N ALA A 61 2.87 -25.62 -7.39
CA ALA A 61 2.86 -26.24 -6.09
C ALA A 61 1.42 -26.61 -5.66
N PRO A 62 1.23 -27.66 -4.85
CA PRO A 62 -0.09 -28.05 -4.35
C PRO A 62 -0.86 -26.91 -3.69
N GLU A 63 -0.17 -25.98 -3.01
CA GLU A 63 -0.76 -24.81 -2.38
C GLU A 63 -1.53 -23.92 -3.36
N LEU A 64 -0.97 -23.67 -4.55
CA LEU A 64 -1.63 -22.87 -5.59
C LEU A 64 -2.73 -23.64 -6.31
N TYR A 65 -2.48 -24.91 -6.61
CA TYR A 65 -3.48 -25.75 -7.25
C TYR A 65 -4.75 -25.84 -6.38
N TRP A 66 -4.60 -26.13 -5.09
CA TRP A 66 -5.75 -26.23 -4.19
C TRP A 66 -6.39 -24.89 -3.86
N TYR A 67 -5.64 -23.78 -3.91
CA TYR A 67 -6.23 -22.45 -3.87
C TYR A 67 -7.17 -22.23 -5.07
N ALA A 68 -6.72 -22.54 -6.29
CA ALA A 68 -7.54 -22.43 -7.49
C ALA A 68 -8.80 -23.30 -7.41
N LYS A 69 -8.67 -24.57 -6.99
CA LYS A 69 -9.84 -25.47 -6.80
C LYS A 69 -10.82 -24.93 -5.76
N ALA A 70 -10.33 -24.40 -4.64
CA ALA A 70 -11.18 -23.81 -3.61
C ALA A 70 -11.92 -22.57 -4.13
N VAL A 71 -11.24 -21.67 -4.85
CA VAL A 71 -11.89 -20.52 -5.50
C VAL A 71 -12.98 -20.98 -6.47
N GLY A 72 -12.71 -22.01 -7.28
CA GLY A 72 -13.70 -22.63 -8.17
C GLY A 72 -14.94 -23.10 -7.40
N TRP A 73 -14.75 -23.90 -6.35
CA TRP A 73 -15.84 -24.36 -5.49
C TRP A 73 -16.63 -23.21 -4.85
N MET A 74 -15.93 -22.20 -4.31
CA MET A 74 -16.54 -21.04 -3.65
C MET A 74 -17.40 -20.22 -4.62
N ARG A 75 -17.05 -20.17 -5.92
CA ARG A 75 -17.81 -19.45 -6.95
C ARG A 75 -19.13 -20.13 -7.33
N GLU A 76 -19.24 -21.44 -7.12
CA GLU A 76 -20.46 -22.22 -7.38
C GLU A 76 -21.50 -22.09 -6.26
N GLN A 77 -21.09 -21.64 -5.06
CA GLN A 77 -21.97 -21.49 -3.91
C GLN A 77 -22.94 -20.31 -4.06
N ARG A 78 -24.03 -20.32 -3.29
CA ARG A 78 -24.99 -19.21 -3.33
C ARG A 78 -24.33 -17.97 -2.77
N ARG A 79 -24.59 -16.81 -3.37
CA ARG A 79 -23.93 -15.55 -2.97
C ARG A 79 -24.12 -15.16 -1.49
N THR A 80 -25.17 -15.66 -0.84
CA THR A 80 -25.47 -15.40 0.57
C THR A 80 -24.84 -16.41 1.52
N ASP A 81 -24.25 -17.50 0.99
CA ASP A 81 -23.54 -18.47 1.82
C ASP A 81 -22.22 -17.85 2.27
N PRO A 82 -21.91 -17.83 3.59
CA PRO A 82 -20.70 -17.19 4.11
C PRO A 82 -19.40 -17.67 3.47
N ASN A 83 -19.35 -18.94 3.04
CA ASN A 83 -18.18 -19.55 2.40
C ASN A 83 -18.15 -19.34 0.88
N SER A 84 -19.08 -18.58 0.30
CA SER A 84 -19.09 -18.29 -1.14
C SER A 84 -18.11 -17.19 -1.54
N TRP A 85 -17.63 -17.24 -2.78
CA TRP A 85 -16.73 -16.22 -3.34
C TRP A 85 -17.35 -14.83 -3.29
N ARG A 86 -18.63 -14.74 -3.66
CA ARG A 86 -19.36 -13.46 -3.70
C ARG A 86 -19.62 -12.92 -2.30
N PHE A 87 -19.85 -13.76 -1.29
CA PHE A 87 -20.00 -13.27 0.08
C PHE A 87 -18.70 -12.64 0.56
N GLN A 88 -17.57 -13.30 0.31
CA GLN A 88 -16.25 -12.79 0.66
C GLN A 88 -15.97 -11.48 -0.09
N TRP A 89 -16.05 -11.48 -1.43
CA TRP A 89 -15.92 -10.25 -2.23
C TRP A 89 -16.78 -9.10 -1.68
N TYR A 90 -18.08 -9.32 -1.51
CA TYR A 90 -19.00 -8.26 -1.10
C TYR A 90 -18.80 -7.78 0.34
N THR A 91 -18.05 -8.52 1.16
CA THR A 91 -17.61 -8.06 2.48
C THR A 91 -16.68 -6.85 2.37
N HIS A 92 -15.77 -6.85 1.38
CA HIS A 92 -14.94 -5.69 1.06
C HIS A 92 -15.78 -4.54 0.49
N GLY A 93 -16.48 -4.81 -0.61
CA GLY A 93 -17.34 -3.85 -1.28
C GLY A 93 -18.16 -4.53 -2.37
N LYS A 94 -19.30 -3.94 -2.74
CA LYS A 94 -20.19 -4.46 -3.79
C LYS A 94 -20.71 -3.30 -4.63
N PRO A 95 -20.71 -3.40 -5.99
CA PRO A 95 -21.03 -2.26 -6.86
C PRO A 95 -22.43 -1.68 -6.64
N ARG A 96 -23.38 -2.53 -6.21
CA ARG A 96 -24.74 -2.12 -5.92
C ARG A 96 -25.21 -2.63 -4.58
N ARG A 97 -25.56 -1.69 -3.70
CA ARG A 97 -26.21 -2.00 -2.43
C ARG A 97 -27.69 -2.33 -2.63
N GLU A 98 -28.14 -3.35 -1.92
CA GLU A 98 -29.54 -3.78 -1.86
C GLU A 98 -30.02 -3.78 -0.41
N ARG A 99 -31.31 -3.51 -0.19
CA ARG A 99 -31.90 -3.54 1.17
C ARG A 99 -31.79 -4.93 1.83
N THR A 100 -31.65 -5.97 1.02
CA THR A 100 -31.52 -7.37 1.45
C THR A 100 -30.08 -7.83 1.57
N ASP A 101 -29.11 -6.92 1.45
CA ASP A 101 -27.70 -7.27 1.63
C ASP A 101 -27.47 -7.75 3.08
N PRO A 102 -26.70 -8.83 3.29
CA PRO A 102 -26.17 -9.19 4.58
C PRO A 102 -25.46 -7.99 5.25
N PRO A 103 -25.58 -7.84 6.58
CA PRO A 103 -24.91 -6.75 7.31
C PRO A 103 -23.38 -6.83 7.23
N GLU A 104 -22.84 -7.98 6.81
CA GLU A 104 -21.41 -8.17 6.61
C GLU A 104 -20.88 -7.61 5.29
N TRP A 105 -21.71 -7.03 4.42
CA TRP A 105 -21.25 -6.46 3.16
C TRP A 105 -20.88 -4.99 3.29
N HIS A 106 -20.05 -4.51 2.36
CA HIS A 106 -19.62 -3.10 2.24
C HIS A 106 -18.92 -2.59 3.50
N GLN A 107 -17.76 -3.14 3.86
CA GLN A 107 -17.10 -2.78 5.12
C GLN A 107 -15.66 -2.32 5.00
N CYS A 108 -15.10 -2.21 3.79
CA CYS A 108 -13.73 -1.77 3.61
C CYS A 108 -13.54 -0.34 4.17
N PRO A 109 -12.64 -0.14 5.15
CA PRO A 109 -12.42 1.16 5.76
C PRO A 109 -11.26 1.89 5.10
N HIS A 110 -11.37 2.10 3.80
CA HIS A 110 -10.35 2.79 3.01
C HIS A 110 -10.26 4.27 3.43
N GLY A 111 -9.04 4.82 3.48
CA GLY A 111 -8.74 6.17 3.91
C GLY A 111 -8.90 6.41 5.42
N ASP A 112 -9.07 5.34 6.20
CA ASP A 112 -9.29 5.41 7.65
C ASP A 112 -8.25 4.61 8.42
N ARG A 113 -8.04 5.01 9.68
CA ARG A 113 -7.09 4.39 10.61
C ARG A 113 -7.31 2.89 10.85
N TYR A 114 -8.49 2.36 10.51
CA TYR A 114 -8.83 0.94 10.59
C TYR A 114 -8.42 0.14 9.35
N PHE A 115 -7.90 0.76 8.27
CA PHE A 115 -7.49 0.12 7.02
C PHE A 115 -6.67 -1.17 7.22
N LEU A 116 -5.44 -1.05 7.73
CA LEU A 116 -4.56 -2.21 7.95
C LEU A 116 -5.11 -3.26 8.93
N PRO A 117 -5.58 -2.90 10.15
CA PRO A 117 -6.08 -3.89 11.10
C PRO A 117 -7.34 -4.62 10.61
N TRP A 118 -8.23 -3.95 9.87
CA TRP A 118 -9.42 -4.58 9.31
C TRP A 118 -9.04 -5.58 8.22
N HIS A 119 -8.17 -5.19 7.27
CA HIS A 119 -7.69 -6.10 6.23
C HIS A 119 -6.95 -7.31 6.79
N ARG A 120 -6.19 -7.16 7.90
CA ARG A 120 -5.57 -8.29 8.60
C ARG A 120 -6.60 -9.30 9.12
N TRP A 121 -7.68 -8.84 9.74
CA TRP A 121 -8.78 -9.72 10.17
C TRP A 121 -9.56 -10.32 9.00
N TYR A 122 -9.77 -9.55 7.94
CA TYR A 122 -10.45 -9.99 6.73
C TYR A 122 -9.67 -11.14 6.04
N LEU A 123 -8.36 -10.96 5.85
CA LEU A 123 -7.47 -12.00 5.33
C LEU A 123 -7.44 -13.25 6.24
N TYR A 124 -7.45 -13.06 7.55
CA TYR A 124 -7.44 -14.16 8.51
C TYR A 124 -8.64 -15.09 8.37
N TYR A 125 -9.85 -14.52 8.31
CA TYR A 125 -11.05 -15.31 8.14
C TYR A 125 -11.17 -15.89 6.74
N PHE A 126 -10.82 -15.11 5.70
CA PHE A 126 -10.78 -15.63 4.33
C PHE A 126 -9.83 -16.83 4.19
N GLU A 127 -8.63 -16.74 4.74
CA GLU A 127 -7.65 -17.83 4.73
C GLU A 127 -8.19 -19.08 5.43
N ARG A 128 -8.89 -18.93 6.56
CA ARG A 128 -9.54 -20.05 7.26
C ARG A 128 -10.67 -20.67 6.47
N ILE A 129 -11.49 -19.85 5.81
CA ILE A 129 -12.59 -20.30 4.94
C ILE A 129 -12.02 -21.13 3.78
N VAL A 130 -11.03 -20.59 3.06
CA VAL A 130 -10.38 -21.30 1.95
C VAL A 130 -9.75 -22.61 2.43
N ARG A 131 -9.03 -22.58 3.56
CA ARG A 131 -8.45 -23.79 4.16
C ARG A 131 -9.53 -24.83 4.48
N ASN A 132 -10.65 -24.41 5.05
CA ASN A 132 -11.76 -25.32 5.36
C ASN A 132 -12.37 -25.91 4.09
N VAL A 133 -12.55 -25.12 3.02
CA VAL A 133 -12.99 -25.63 1.72
C VAL A 133 -12.03 -26.69 1.19
N ILE A 134 -10.72 -26.41 1.22
CA ILE A 134 -9.69 -27.37 0.78
C ILE A 134 -9.75 -28.67 1.58
N VAL A 135 -9.77 -28.58 2.91
CA VAL A 135 -9.65 -29.75 3.80
C VAL A 135 -10.95 -30.55 3.89
N THR A 136 -12.07 -29.87 4.03
CA THR A 136 -13.38 -30.46 4.33
C THR A 136 -14.17 -30.73 3.06
N GLU A 137 -14.41 -29.69 2.26
CA GLU A 137 -15.30 -29.79 1.08
C GLU A 137 -14.61 -30.50 -0.10
N LEU A 138 -13.32 -30.27 -0.30
CA LEU A 138 -12.50 -30.91 -1.34
C LEU A 138 -11.73 -32.15 -0.83
N GLY A 139 -11.86 -32.48 0.47
CA GLY A 139 -11.31 -33.69 1.09
C GLY A 139 -9.78 -33.75 1.21
N GLN A 140 -9.07 -32.62 1.09
CA GLN A 140 -7.59 -32.59 1.04
C GLN A 140 -6.98 -32.43 2.42
N LYS A 141 -7.06 -33.49 3.23
CA LYS A 141 -6.53 -33.50 4.61
C LYS A 141 -5.02 -33.23 4.69
N SER A 142 -4.25 -33.55 3.65
CA SER A 142 -2.82 -33.24 3.58
C SER A 142 -2.52 -31.73 3.52
N MET A 143 -3.52 -30.91 3.19
CA MET A 143 -3.43 -29.46 3.11
C MET A 143 -3.93 -28.77 4.39
N ALA A 144 -3.95 -29.47 5.53
CA ALA A 144 -4.41 -28.92 6.81
C ALA A 144 -3.62 -27.70 7.31
N ASP A 145 -2.42 -27.48 6.78
CA ASP A 145 -1.53 -26.34 7.06
C ASP A 145 -1.51 -25.31 5.91
N TRP A 146 -2.42 -25.42 4.93
CA TRP A 146 -2.48 -24.47 3.81
C TRP A 146 -2.57 -23.03 4.31
N ALA A 147 -1.78 -22.13 3.73
CA ALA A 147 -1.79 -20.71 4.06
C ALA A 147 -1.84 -19.88 2.77
N LEU A 148 -2.48 -18.71 2.86
CA LEU A 148 -2.66 -17.82 1.73
C LEU A 148 -1.29 -17.32 1.22
N PRO A 149 -0.96 -17.43 -0.08
CA PRO A 149 0.27 -16.85 -0.62
C PRO A 149 0.24 -15.31 -0.60
N TYR A 150 1.39 -14.67 -0.78
CA TYR A 150 1.49 -13.23 -1.01
C TYR A 150 2.16 -12.92 -2.35
N TRP A 151 1.77 -11.81 -2.97
CA TRP A 151 2.36 -11.33 -4.22
C TRP A 151 3.50 -10.35 -3.92
N ASN A 152 4.74 -10.83 -3.96
CA ASN A 152 5.94 -10.07 -3.62
C ASN A 152 6.43 -9.16 -4.76
N TYR A 153 5.59 -8.24 -5.22
CA TYR A 153 5.92 -7.35 -6.35
C TYR A 153 7.14 -6.45 -6.10
N ALA A 154 7.54 -6.25 -4.85
CA ALA A 154 8.71 -5.45 -4.48
C ALA A 154 10.01 -6.27 -4.43
N HIS A 155 9.99 -7.56 -4.77
CA HIS A 155 11.16 -8.44 -4.75
C HIS A 155 12.36 -7.86 -5.52
N LEU A 156 13.56 -8.01 -4.96
CA LEU A 156 14.81 -7.66 -5.60
C LEU A 156 15.74 -8.88 -5.61
N MET A 157 16.07 -9.36 -6.81
CA MET A 157 17.05 -10.41 -7.00
C MET A 157 18.42 -10.00 -6.43
N PHE A 158 19.27 -11.00 -6.16
CA PHE A 158 20.62 -10.76 -5.63
C PHE A 158 21.38 -9.71 -6.47
N GLY A 159 21.93 -8.70 -5.81
CA GLY A 159 22.54 -7.54 -6.47
C GLY A 159 21.63 -6.29 -6.50
N GLY A 160 20.35 -6.42 -6.15
CA GLY A 160 19.44 -5.29 -5.97
C GLY A 160 18.92 -4.67 -7.28
N ASP A 161 19.20 -5.28 -8.44
CA ASP A 161 18.76 -4.78 -9.74
C ASP A 161 17.24 -5.02 -9.92
N PRO A 162 16.41 -3.97 -10.00
CA PRO A 162 14.99 -4.13 -10.21
C PRO A 162 14.65 -4.74 -11.57
N ALA A 163 15.50 -4.61 -12.60
CA ALA A 163 15.24 -5.19 -13.92
C ALA A 163 15.25 -6.73 -13.88
N ALA A 164 16.12 -7.31 -13.05
CA ALA A 164 16.19 -8.76 -12.85
C ALA A 164 14.93 -9.34 -12.17
N SER A 165 14.18 -8.54 -11.42
CA SER A 165 12.93 -8.94 -10.75
C SER A 165 11.66 -8.65 -11.54
N LYS A 166 11.75 -8.37 -12.85
CA LYS A 166 10.60 -7.94 -13.65
C LYS A 166 9.41 -8.90 -13.61
N GLU A 167 9.62 -10.21 -13.48
CA GLU A 167 8.53 -11.19 -13.40
C GLU A 167 7.69 -11.05 -12.14
N TRP A 168 8.29 -10.70 -10.99
CA TRP A 168 7.57 -10.49 -9.73
C TRP A 168 6.59 -9.32 -9.81
N ARG A 169 6.83 -8.36 -10.71
CA ARG A 169 5.97 -7.18 -10.92
C ARG A 169 4.85 -7.39 -11.94
N ARG A 170 4.73 -8.58 -12.53
CA ARG A 170 3.58 -8.96 -13.35
C ARG A 170 2.49 -9.55 -12.46
N ILE A 171 1.27 -9.58 -12.97
CA ILE A 171 0.25 -10.47 -12.43
C ILE A 171 0.86 -11.89 -12.36
N PRO A 172 0.85 -12.58 -11.21
CA PRO A 172 1.54 -13.86 -11.10
C PRO A 172 1.04 -14.85 -12.16
N LEU A 173 1.96 -15.61 -12.76
CA LEU A 173 1.66 -16.53 -13.86
C LEU A 173 0.39 -17.39 -13.62
N PRO A 174 0.15 -17.95 -12.42
CA PRO A 174 -1.06 -18.72 -12.12
C PRO A 174 -2.39 -17.99 -12.36
N PHE A 175 -2.39 -16.66 -12.38
CA PHE A 175 -3.59 -15.85 -12.57
C PHE A 175 -3.73 -15.40 -14.03
N ARG A 176 -2.69 -15.59 -14.87
CA ARG A 176 -2.68 -15.26 -16.31
C ARG A 176 -2.95 -16.47 -17.21
N GLN A 177 -2.79 -17.68 -16.69
CA GLN A 177 -3.02 -18.92 -17.44
C GLN A 177 -4.50 -19.29 -17.49
N ARG A 178 -5.07 -19.47 -18.68
CA ARG A 178 -6.49 -19.87 -18.85
C ARG A 178 -6.82 -21.25 -18.29
N ARG A 179 -5.83 -22.14 -18.28
CA ARG A 179 -5.99 -23.55 -17.99
C ARG A 179 -4.97 -23.96 -16.93
N ILE A 180 -5.33 -24.94 -16.11
CA ILE A 180 -4.45 -25.54 -15.10
C ILE A 180 -4.34 -27.04 -15.32
N HIS A 181 -3.18 -27.59 -14.97
CA HIS A 181 -2.97 -29.02 -14.91
C HIS A 181 -3.12 -29.53 -13.48
N ASN A 182 -3.64 -30.75 -13.31
CA ASN A 182 -3.57 -31.40 -12.01
C ASN A 182 -2.09 -31.59 -11.57
N PRO A 183 -1.78 -31.76 -10.27
CA PRO A 183 -0.40 -31.93 -9.80
C PRO A 183 0.34 -33.12 -10.41
N GLN A 184 -0.38 -34.06 -11.04
CA GLN A 184 0.18 -35.20 -11.76
C GLN A 184 0.44 -34.92 -13.25
N GLY A 185 0.05 -33.74 -13.76
CA GLY A 185 0.25 -33.28 -15.14
C GLY A 185 -0.63 -33.97 -16.19
N ARG A 186 -1.68 -34.68 -15.79
CA ARG A 186 -2.42 -35.60 -16.68
C ARG A 186 -3.74 -35.04 -17.21
N GLU A 187 -4.32 -34.09 -16.51
CA GLU A 187 -5.63 -33.52 -16.84
C GLU A 187 -5.51 -32.00 -16.90
N GLU A 188 -6.25 -31.39 -17.83
CA GLU A 188 -6.27 -29.95 -18.03
C GLU A 188 -7.71 -29.43 -17.88
N GLU A 189 -7.91 -28.43 -17.05
CA GLU A 189 -9.23 -27.84 -16.75
C GLU A 189 -9.16 -26.31 -16.78
N ASP A 190 -10.32 -25.65 -16.79
CA ASP A 190 -10.37 -24.19 -16.71
C ASP A 190 -9.84 -23.69 -15.37
N ASN A 191 -9.04 -22.64 -15.40
CA ASN A 191 -8.44 -22.05 -14.21
C ASN A 191 -9.40 -21.08 -13.50
N PRO A 192 -9.85 -21.35 -12.27
CA PRO A 192 -10.70 -20.40 -11.54
C PRO A 192 -9.99 -19.09 -11.15
N LEU A 193 -8.65 -19.03 -11.20
CA LEU A 193 -7.87 -17.82 -10.91
C LEU A 193 -7.72 -16.90 -12.13
N TYR A 194 -8.00 -17.42 -13.32
CA TYR A 194 -7.90 -16.67 -14.57
C TYR A 194 -9.03 -15.66 -14.69
N LEU A 195 -8.68 -14.48 -15.21
CA LEU A 195 -9.61 -13.44 -15.64
C LEU A 195 -9.16 -12.89 -17.01
N PRO A 196 -10.08 -12.44 -17.86
CA PRO A 196 -9.76 -11.83 -19.14
C PRO A 196 -8.96 -10.52 -18.99
N VAL A 197 -8.27 -10.11 -20.07
CA VAL A 197 -7.54 -8.84 -20.12
C VAL A 197 -8.48 -7.75 -20.64
N ASN A 198 -9.33 -7.23 -19.75
CA ASN A 198 -10.31 -6.18 -20.00
C ASN A 198 -10.84 -5.61 -18.66
N MET A 199 -11.83 -4.72 -18.72
CA MET A 199 -12.46 -4.12 -17.54
C MET A 199 -13.22 -5.12 -16.64
N GLU A 200 -13.67 -6.26 -17.18
CA GLU A 200 -14.31 -7.33 -16.40
C GLU A 200 -13.30 -8.23 -15.68
N GLY A 201 -12.01 -8.11 -16.01
CA GLY A 201 -10.91 -8.86 -15.44
C GLY A 201 -9.80 -7.94 -14.97
N ARG A 202 -8.71 -7.83 -15.76
CA ARG A 202 -7.52 -7.02 -15.45
C ARG A 202 -7.05 -6.22 -16.66
N CYS A 203 -6.65 -4.97 -16.45
CA CYS A 203 -6.07 -4.12 -17.49
C CYS A 203 -4.58 -4.40 -17.74
N LEU A 204 -3.81 -4.73 -16.69
CA LEU A 204 -2.35 -4.92 -16.78
C LEU A 204 -1.94 -6.00 -17.79
N GLY A 205 -2.78 -7.04 -17.94
CA GLY A 205 -2.49 -8.21 -18.76
C GLY A 205 -1.19 -8.89 -18.33
N ASP A 206 -0.23 -8.99 -19.25
CA ASP A 206 1.11 -9.52 -18.99
C ASP A 206 2.16 -8.40 -18.77
N ARG A 207 1.79 -7.11 -18.74
CA ARG A 207 2.79 -6.06 -18.52
C ARG A 207 3.29 -6.12 -17.07
N ALA A 208 4.55 -5.71 -16.86
CA ALA A 208 5.11 -5.57 -15.53
C ALA A 208 4.93 -4.13 -15.05
N MET A 209 4.58 -3.95 -13.78
CA MET A 209 4.69 -2.65 -13.12
C MET A 209 6.17 -2.21 -13.06
N THR A 210 6.40 -0.89 -13.00
CA THR A 210 7.74 -0.36 -12.71
C THR A 210 8.09 -0.61 -11.25
N PHE A 211 9.37 -0.47 -10.88
CA PHE A 211 9.75 -0.63 -9.48
C PHE A 211 9.22 0.51 -8.60
N SER A 212 9.26 1.76 -9.10
CA SER A 212 8.72 2.93 -8.40
C SER A 212 7.24 2.81 -8.05
N GLU A 213 6.44 2.14 -8.90
CA GLU A 213 5.02 1.88 -8.66
C GLU A 213 4.75 0.92 -7.48
N VAL A 214 5.75 0.11 -7.11
CA VAL A 214 5.56 -1.00 -6.17
C VAL A 214 6.51 -0.95 -4.98
N ASP A 215 7.36 0.07 -4.89
CA ASP A 215 8.36 0.22 -3.84
C ASP A 215 7.72 0.72 -2.53
N PRO A 216 7.74 -0.07 -1.44
CA PRO A 216 7.20 0.36 -0.16
C PRO A 216 8.15 1.28 0.63
N ALA A 217 9.32 1.65 0.08
CA ALA A 217 10.36 2.37 0.83
C ALA A 217 9.88 3.67 1.49
N VAL A 218 8.95 4.41 0.87
CA VAL A 218 8.37 5.63 1.46
C VAL A 218 7.64 5.28 2.76
N ALA A 219 6.68 4.35 2.69
CA ALA A 219 5.90 3.92 3.86
C ALA A 219 6.80 3.33 4.94
N MET A 220 7.77 2.49 4.58
CA MET A 220 8.64 1.80 5.53
C MET A 220 9.54 2.73 6.37
N ARG A 221 9.69 4.01 5.99
CA ARG A 221 10.41 5.04 6.76
C ARG A 221 9.56 5.78 7.78
N GLU A 222 8.23 5.66 7.71
CA GLU A 222 7.35 6.38 8.63
C GLU A 222 7.51 5.86 10.07
N ASP A 223 7.74 6.76 11.02
CA ASP A 223 8.02 6.41 12.42
C ASP A 223 6.74 6.13 13.23
N SER A 224 5.61 6.71 12.82
CA SER A 224 4.31 6.52 13.45
C SER A 224 3.40 5.63 12.59
N PHE A 225 2.50 4.89 13.25
CA PHE A 225 1.52 4.05 12.54
C PHE A 225 0.49 4.88 11.76
N TRP A 226 0.08 5.99 12.36
CA TRP A 226 -0.93 6.94 11.90
C TRP A 226 -0.46 8.35 12.30
N PRO A 227 -0.98 9.43 11.68
CA PRO A 227 -0.65 10.78 12.10
C PRO A 227 -0.90 10.95 13.61
N PRO A 228 0.01 11.58 14.36
CA PRO A 228 -0.30 12.10 15.68
C PRO A 228 -1.56 13.01 15.69
N GLU A 229 -2.11 13.32 16.87
CA GLU A 229 -3.30 14.19 16.98
C GLU A 229 -2.93 15.64 17.36
N GLU A 230 -1.64 15.98 17.44
CA GLU A 230 -1.14 17.10 18.23
C GLU A 230 -0.53 18.28 17.43
N GLN A 231 -0.34 18.17 16.10
CA GLN A 231 0.25 19.22 15.26
C GLN A 231 -0.65 19.58 14.06
N GLU A 232 -0.49 20.80 13.53
CA GLU A 232 -1.36 21.36 12.49
C GLU A 232 -1.08 20.81 11.08
N VAL A 233 0.17 20.43 10.78
CA VAL A 233 0.57 19.70 9.56
C VAL A 233 1.52 18.57 9.94
N GLU A 234 1.13 17.34 9.66
CA GLU A 234 1.86 16.16 10.09
C GLU A 234 2.16 15.21 8.94
N ARG A 235 3.19 14.38 9.10
CA ARG A 235 3.37 13.24 8.22
C ARG A 235 2.14 12.32 8.31
N ALA A 236 1.74 11.79 7.15
CA ALA A 236 0.60 10.90 7.02
C ALA A 236 0.75 9.57 7.80
N GLY A 237 1.95 9.19 8.23
CA GLY A 237 2.20 7.97 8.99
C GLY A 237 2.11 6.70 8.13
N PHE A 238 2.60 5.59 8.68
CA PHE A 238 2.82 4.34 7.97
C PHE A 238 1.58 3.82 7.23
N SER A 239 0.43 3.76 7.90
CA SER A 239 -0.78 3.13 7.35
C SER A 239 -1.30 3.88 6.13
N LEU A 240 -1.40 5.21 6.20
CA LEU A 240 -1.97 6.03 5.14
C LEU A 240 -0.99 6.15 3.95
N VAL A 241 0.32 6.26 4.23
CA VAL A 241 1.34 6.25 3.17
C VAL A 241 1.34 4.92 2.43
N LEU A 242 1.27 3.79 3.15
CA LEU A 242 1.25 2.46 2.54
C LEU A 242 -0.02 2.22 1.70
N GLU A 243 -1.17 2.72 2.18
CA GLU A 243 -2.46 2.68 1.48
C GLU A 243 -2.42 3.45 0.15
N GLY A 244 -1.80 4.64 0.13
CA GLY A 244 -1.58 5.40 -1.10
C GLY A 244 -0.57 4.74 -2.04
N SER A 245 0.60 4.36 -1.54
CA SER A 245 1.64 3.67 -2.33
C SER A 245 2.41 2.66 -1.48
N PRO A 246 2.50 1.38 -1.91
CA PRO A 246 2.14 0.88 -3.23
C PRO A 246 0.71 0.35 -3.36
N HIS A 247 -0.12 0.35 -2.30
CA HIS A 247 -1.43 -0.31 -2.32
C HIS A 247 -2.36 0.24 -3.44
N ASN A 248 -2.76 1.52 -3.39
CA ASN A 248 -3.65 2.08 -4.40
C ASN A 248 -3.04 2.02 -5.81
N VAL A 249 -1.72 2.21 -5.92
CA VAL A 249 -1.00 2.09 -7.20
C VAL A 249 -1.15 0.68 -7.80
N VAL A 250 -0.92 -0.38 -7.03
CA VAL A 250 -1.07 -1.77 -7.52
C VAL A 250 -2.51 -2.09 -7.90
N HIS A 251 -3.50 -1.57 -7.15
CA HIS A 251 -4.91 -1.66 -7.51
C HIS A 251 -5.21 -1.05 -8.87
N VAL A 252 -4.85 0.23 -9.06
CA VAL A 252 -5.06 0.97 -10.31
C VAL A 252 -4.32 0.33 -11.48
N ARG A 253 -3.07 -0.08 -11.26
CA ARG A 253 -2.22 -0.70 -12.28
C ARG A 253 -2.70 -2.07 -12.69
N THR A 254 -3.23 -2.87 -11.76
CA THR A 254 -3.88 -4.13 -12.12
C THR A 254 -5.14 -3.86 -12.94
N GLY A 255 -5.94 -2.87 -12.52
CA GLY A 255 -7.13 -2.40 -13.22
C GLY A 255 -8.23 -3.46 -13.33
N GLY A 256 -9.23 -3.19 -14.17
CA GLY A 256 -10.44 -4.01 -14.24
C GLY A 256 -11.11 -4.12 -12.88
N LEU A 257 -11.36 -5.35 -12.39
CA LEU A 257 -11.95 -5.56 -11.06
C LEU A 257 -11.12 -4.92 -9.95
N MET A 258 -9.79 -4.96 -10.03
CA MET A 258 -8.90 -4.38 -9.01
C MET A 258 -8.90 -2.84 -8.96
N GLY A 259 -9.53 -2.18 -9.94
CA GLY A 259 -9.46 -0.72 -10.08
C GLY A 259 -10.41 0.09 -9.20
N ALA A 260 -11.35 -0.55 -8.48
CA ALA A 260 -12.28 0.11 -7.58
C ALA A 260 -12.56 -0.74 -6.32
N VAL A 261 -12.80 -0.09 -5.18
CA VAL A 261 -13.03 -0.74 -3.89
C VAL A 261 -14.18 -1.76 -3.96
N GLU A 262 -15.25 -1.43 -4.68
CA GLU A 262 -16.46 -2.25 -4.79
C GLU A 262 -16.26 -3.53 -5.61
N THR A 263 -15.22 -3.58 -6.45
CA THR A 263 -14.97 -4.70 -7.36
C THR A 263 -13.72 -5.50 -7.01
N ALA A 264 -12.76 -4.91 -6.28
CA ALA A 264 -11.41 -5.43 -6.15
C ALA A 264 -11.34 -6.87 -5.62
N ALA A 265 -12.07 -7.17 -4.54
CA ALA A 265 -12.07 -8.50 -3.93
C ALA A 265 -12.72 -9.60 -4.81
N GLY A 266 -13.32 -9.22 -5.94
CA GLY A 266 -13.80 -10.15 -6.96
C GLY A 266 -12.67 -10.81 -7.76
N ASP A 267 -11.51 -10.15 -7.83
CA ASP A 267 -10.30 -10.69 -8.44
C ASP A 267 -9.54 -11.58 -7.45
N PRO A 268 -9.24 -12.86 -7.77
CA PRO A 268 -8.44 -13.71 -6.89
C PRO A 268 -7.06 -13.16 -6.53
N VAL A 269 -6.46 -12.29 -7.34
CA VAL A 269 -5.15 -11.69 -7.03
C VAL A 269 -5.21 -10.66 -5.89
N PHE A 270 -6.39 -10.09 -5.62
CA PHE A 270 -6.65 -9.17 -4.50
C PHE A 270 -6.11 -9.71 -3.17
N TRP A 271 -6.39 -10.98 -2.91
CA TRP A 271 -6.05 -11.62 -1.65
C TRP A 271 -4.54 -11.75 -1.46
N LEU A 272 -3.81 -12.01 -2.55
CA LEU A 272 -2.34 -12.08 -2.54
C LEU A 272 -1.72 -10.68 -2.44
N HIS A 273 -2.33 -9.68 -3.08
CA HIS A 273 -1.93 -8.28 -2.94
C HIS A 273 -2.04 -7.83 -1.48
N HIS A 274 -3.21 -7.99 -0.85
CA HIS A 274 -3.41 -7.59 0.54
C HIS A 274 -2.61 -8.44 1.53
N ALA A 275 -2.31 -9.71 1.22
CA ALA A 275 -1.34 -10.48 2.00
C ALA A 275 0.06 -9.85 1.97
N ASN A 276 0.48 -9.21 0.87
CA ASN A 276 1.74 -8.46 0.83
C ASN A 276 1.65 -7.10 1.55
N ILE A 277 0.50 -6.41 1.50
CA ILE A 277 0.27 -5.19 2.31
C ILE A 277 0.36 -5.50 3.81
N ASP A 278 -0.30 -6.58 4.25
CA ASP A 278 -0.21 -7.05 5.63
C ASP A 278 1.22 -7.50 6.02
N ARG A 279 1.96 -8.05 5.06
CA ARG A 279 3.37 -8.41 5.21
C ARG A 279 4.26 -7.19 5.43
N PHE A 280 4.08 -6.11 4.68
CA PHE A 280 4.80 -4.85 4.90
C PHE A 280 4.54 -4.30 6.30
N TRP A 281 3.28 -4.30 6.75
CA TRP A 281 2.96 -3.92 8.12
C TRP A 281 3.66 -4.83 9.15
N THR A 282 3.65 -6.15 8.93
CA THR A 282 4.35 -7.09 9.81
C THR A 282 5.86 -6.82 9.85
N ALA A 283 6.47 -6.48 8.72
CA ALA A 283 7.88 -6.11 8.65
C ALA A 283 8.16 -4.78 9.38
N TRP A 284 7.28 -3.78 9.24
CA TRP A 284 7.40 -2.50 9.94
C TRP A 284 7.33 -2.64 11.46
N LEU A 285 6.45 -3.51 11.97
CA LEU A 285 6.31 -3.84 13.40
C LEU A 285 7.57 -4.49 14.02
N THR A 286 8.52 -4.95 13.20
CA THR A 286 9.79 -5.48 13.73
C THR A 286 10.67 -4.39 14.36
N ARG A 287 10.43 -3.12 13.98
CA ARG A 287 11.18 -1.95 14.43
C ARG A 287 10.33 -0.89 15.15
N HIS A 288 9.01 -0.95 14.99
CA HIS A 288 8.08 0.09 15.47
C HIS A 288 6.98 -0.47 16.37
N GLN A 289 6.20 0.43 16.97
CA GLN A 289 5.07 0.10 17.83
C GLN A 289 3.80 0.75 17.29
N VAL A 290 2.66 0.13 17.62
CA VAL A 290 1.33 0.66 17.30
C VAL A 290 0.74 1.39 18.51
N PRO A 291 -0.19 2.34 18.29
CA PRO A 291 -0.93 2.97 19.37
C PRO A 291 -1.67 1.94 20.24
N THR A 292 -1.52 2.00 21.56
CA THR A 292 -2.12 1.00 22.48
C THR A 292 -3.54 1.35 22.93
N GLY A 293 -3.95 2.62 22.78
CA GLY A 293 -5.26 3.10 23.22
C GLY A 293 -6.42 2.84 22.26
N TRP A 294 -6.13 2.38 21.04
CA TRP A 294 -7.14 2.27 19.99
C TRP A 294 -8.08 1.09 20.20
N ARG A 295 -9.37 1.36 20.02
CA ARG A 295 -10.45 0.36 20.11
C ARG A 295 -11.25 0.32 18.83
N TRP A 296 -11.75 -0.88 18.52
CA TRP A 296 -12.78 -1.04 17.50
C TRP A 296 -14.02 -0.27 17.91
N PRO A 297 -14.64 0.47 16.99
CA PRO A 297 -15.80 1.28 17.31
C PRO A 297 -17.06 0.41 17.36
N GLU A 298 -18.02 0.79 18.21
CA GLU A 298 -19.34 0.14 18.26
C GLU A 298 -20.14 0.37 16.97
N VAL A 299 -19.92 1.52 16.33
CA VAL A 299 -20.44 1.89 15.02
C VAL A 299 -19.26 2.29 14.14
N ARG A 300 -19.04 1.58 13.04
CA ARG A 300 -17.93 1.87 12.12
C ARG A 300 -18.10 3.25 11.47
N PRO A 301 -17.00 3.94 11.14
CA PRO A 301 -17.05 5.16 10.33
C PRO A 301 -17.84 4.92 9.04
N LYS A 302 -18.57 5.95 8.60
CA LYS A 302 -19.31 5.89 7.35
C LYS A 302 -18.37 6.23 6.21
N HIS A 303 -18.23 5.30 5.27
CA HIS A 303 -17.54 5.49 4.00
C HIS A 303 -18.55 5.68 2.86
N ALA A 304 -19.84 5.48 3.10
CA ALA A 304 -20.91 5.92 2.21
C ALA A 304 -22.04 6.57 3.01
N PRO A 305 -22.76 7.57 2.46
CA PRO A 305 -23.86 8.22 3.17
C PRO A 305 -24.95 7.26 3.67
N ASP A 306 -25.16 6.14 2.97
CA ASP A 306 -26.15 5.13 3.31
C ASP A 306 -25.61 4.02 4.24
N ASP A 307 -24.33 4.07 4.65
CA ASP A 307 -23.74 3.08 5.55
C ASP A 307 -24.59 2.86 6.81
N PRO A 308 -24.83 1.59 7.17
CA PRO A 308 -25.66 1.28 8.32
C PRO A 308 -24.87 1.54 9.60
N ASP A 309 -25.56 1.89 10.68
CA ASP A 309 -24.94 2.08 11.98
C ASP A 309 -24.66 0.70 12.62
N LEU A 310 -23.60 0.05 12.16
CA LEU A 310 -23.17 -1.29 12.58
C LEU A 310 -21.68 -1.30 12.91
N PRO A 311 -21.21 -2.20 13.79
CA PRO A 311 -19.78 -2.44 13.95
C PRO A 311 -19.21 -3.17 12.72
N TYR A 312 -17.89 -3.37 12.70
CA TYR A 312 -17.28 -4.28 11.74
C TYR A 312 -17.67 -5.73 12.06
N LEU A 313 -18.15 -6.45 11.05
CA LEU A 313 -18.62 -7.84 11.17
C LEU A 313 -17.83 -8.74 10.22
N LEU A 314 -17.41 -9.93 10.61
CA LEU A 314 -16.79 -10.91 9.71
C LEU A 314 -17.42 -12.29 9.91
N ARG A 315 -17.27 -13.16 8.92
CA ARG A 315 -17.69 -14.56 9.01
C ARG A 315 -16.48 -15.48 9.10
N ASP A 316 -16.56 -16.49 9.96
CA ASP A 316 -15.58 -17.57 10.00
C ASP A 316 -15.93 -18.73 9.05
N GLU A 317 -15.07 -19.75 9.01
CA GLU A 317 -15.23 -20.93 8.16
C GLU A 317 -16.45 -21.81 8.47
N ASN A 318 -17.03 -21.66 9.66
CA ASN A 318 -18.24 -22.36 10.11
C ASN A 318 -19.50 -21.51 9.87
N GLY A 319 -19.36 -20.34 9.24
CA GLY A 319 -20.43 -19.36 9.07
C GLY A 319 -20.76 -18.57 10.34
N GLY A 320 -19.96 -18.66 11.40
CA GLY A 320 -20.11 -17.88 12.63
C GLY A 320 -19.85 -16.40 12.36
N ARG A 321 -20.71 -15.52 12.89
CA ARG A 321 -20.53 -14.06 12.82
C ARG A 321 -19.64 -13.60 13.98
N HIS A 322 -18.66 -12.79 13.66
CA HIS A 322 -17.75 -12.16 14.62
C HIS A 322 -17.83 -10.65 14.50
N THR A 323 -18.02 -9.98 15.63
CA THR A 323 -17.88 -8.52 15.72
C THR A 323 -16.42 -8.21 16.06
N LEU A 324 -15.81 -7.26 15.35
CA LEU A 324 -14.49 -6.76 15.78
C LEU A 324 -14.71 -5.80 16.95
N GLU A 325 -14.19 -6.18 18.12
CA GLU A 325 -14.36 -5.46 19.37
C GLU A 325 -13.06 -5.42 20.19
N GLY A 326 -12.98 -4.52 21.18
CA GLY A 326 -11.80 -4.41 22.03
C GLY A 326 -10.62 -3.70 21.36
N PRO A 327 -9.37 -3.93 21.83
CA PRO A 327 -8.20 -3.22 21.32
C PRO A 327 -7.87 -3.62 19.87
N VAL A 328 -7.71 -2.63 18.99
CA VAL A 328 -7.61 -2.80 17.52
C VAL A 328 -6.48 -3.75 17.11
N PHE A 329 -5.33 -3.61 17.76
CA PHE A 329 -4.11 -4.34 17.40
C PHE A 329 -3.94 -5.67 18.13
N THR A 330 -4.97 -6.12 18.85
CA THR A 330 -4.95 -7.46 19.45
C THR A 330 -5.29 -8.49 18.39
N PHE A 331 -4.31 -9.32 18.06
CA PHE A 331 -4.44 -10.35 17.03
C PHE A 331 -3.96 -11.72 17.53
N PRO A 332 -4.53 -12.85 17.06
CA PRO A 332 -4.12 -14.17 17.53
C PRO A 332 -2.63 -14.44 17.22
N ARG A 333 -1.83 -14.72 18.27
CA ARG A 333 -0.37 -14.82 18.15
C ARG A 333 0.13 -15.86 17.14
N ASN A 334 -0.61 -16.95 16.92
CA ASN A 334 -0.23 -18.03 16.02
C ASN A 334 -1.11 -18.09 14.76
N ALA A 335 -1.77 -17.00 14.40
CA ALA A 335 -2.68 -16.93 13.24
C ALA A 335 -1.99 -17.37 11.94
N TYR A 336 -0.83 -16.81 11.64
CA TYR A 336 0.05 -17.14 10.51
C TYR A 336 1.39 -16.42 10.68
N THR A 337 2.35 -16.73 9.81
CA THR A 337 3.60 -15.99 9.62
C THR A 337 3.91 -15.84 8.12
N TYR A 338 4.95 -15.10 7.78
CA TYR A 338 5.46 -14.94 6.42
C TYR A 338 6.78 -15.68 6.25
N GLU A 339 6.99 -16.25 5.06
CA GLU A 339 8.25 -16.88 4.66
C GLU A 339 9.45 -15.94 4.81
N SER A 340 9.26 -14.65 4.51
CA SER A 340 10.28 -13.62 4.65
C SER A 340 9.65 -12.30 5.10
N LEU A 341 10.34 -11.54 5.95
CA LEU A 341 10.01 -10.15 6.32
C LEU A 341 11.09 -9.15 5.91
N THR A 342 12.05 -9.59 5.10
CA THR A 342 13.19 -8.77 4.66
C THR A 342 13.29 -8.66 3.15
N ASP A 343 12.74 -9.63 2.43
CA ASP A 343 12.74 -9.62 0.96
C ASP A 343 11.69 -8.64 0.42
N GLY A 344 12.04 -7.85 -0.58
CA GLY A 344 11.15 -6.87 -1.19
C GLY A 344 10.63 -5.81 -0.23
N MET A 345 11.48 -5.29 0.67
CA MET A 345 11.13 -4.21 1.61
C MET A 345 11.53 -2.81 1.11
N GLY A 346 11.71 -2.67 -0.21
CA GLY A 346 12.12 -1.44 -0.88
C GLY A 346 13.63 -1.24 -0.99
N ALA A 347 14.07 -0.37 -1.90
CA ALA A 347 15.49 -0.18 -2.24
C ALA A 347 16.16 1.03 -1.55
N GLY A 348 15.42 1.84 -0.80
CA GLY A 348 15.99 2.94 -0.01
C GLY A 348 16.33 4.22 -0.79
N GLY A 349 15.96 4.32 -2.08
CA GLY A 349 15.77 5.60 -2.76
C GLY A 349 14.33 6.04 -2.55
N THR A 350 14.09 7.26 -2.11
CA THR A 350 12.73 7.73 -1.78
C THR A 350 12.59 9.15 -2.29
N PRO A 351 11.46 9.50 -2.93
CA PRO A 351 11.19 10.89 -3.30
C PRO A 351 11.34 11.80 -2.08
N SER A 352 11.82 13.02 -2.34
CA SER A 352 11.99 14.04 -1.30
C SER A 352 10.63 14.56 -0.80
N ALA A 353 9.59 14.48 -1.65
CA ALA A 353 8.23 14.78 -1.28
C ALA A 353 7.60 13.64 -0.45
N PHE A 354 6.71 14.01 0.47
CA PHE A 354 5.98 13.05 1.29
C PHE A 354 4.56 13.51 1.61
N LEU A 355 3.67 12.55 1.83
CA LEU A 355 2.27 12.78 2.17
C LEU A 355 2.13 13.41 3.55
N VAL A 356 1.26 14.41 3.63
CA VAL A 356 0.94 15.12 4.87
C VAL A 356 -0.57 15.17 5.09
N VAL A 357 -0.95 15.33 6.36
CA VAL A 357 -2.33 15.57 6.77
C VAL A 357 -2.40 16.82 7.65
N GLY A 358 -3.58 17.41 7.71
CA GLY A 358 -3.79 18.67 8.42
C GLY A 358 -3.25 19.88 7.63
N MET A 359 -3.90 21.04 7.80
CA MET A 359 -3.45 22.32 7.25
C MET A 359 -3.88 23.45 8.21
N PRO A 360 -2.98 24.40 8.55
CA PRO A 360 -3.29 25.55 9.39
C PRO A 360 -4.32 26.46 8.70
N GLN A 361 -5.27 26.96 9.49
CA GLN A 361 -6.25 27.92 8.98
C GLN A 361 -5.59 29.27 8.72
N GLY A 362 -5.85 29.84 7.54
CA GLY A 362 -5.38 31.19 7.17
C GLY A 362 -3.91 31.26 6.72
N ALA A 363 -3.25 30.11 6.52
CA ALA A 363 -1.94 30.07 5.89
C ALA A 363 -1.99 30.66 4.46
N PRO A 364 -0.91 31.31 3.99
CA PRO A 364 -0.81 31.79 2.62
C PRO A 364 -1.00 30.63 1.63
N THR A 365 -2.05 30.72 0.81
CA THR A 365 -2.40 29.72 -0.20
C THR A 365 -2.46 30.35 -1.58
N PHE A 366 -1.88 29.68 -2.55
CA PHE A 366 -1.71 30.14 -3.92
C PHE A 366 -2.29 29.08 -4.88
N ALA A 367 -3.25 29.48 -5.71
CA ALA A 367 -3.87 28.57 -6.67
C ALA A 367 -2.91 28.25 -7.83
N VAL A 368 -2.79 26.96 -8.14
CA VAL A 368 -2.13 26.41 -9.33
C VAL A 368 -3.17 26.10 -10.41
N ALA A 369 -4.33 25.60 -9.99
CA ALA A 369 -5.52 25.41 -10.81
C ALA A 369 -6.74 25.75 -9.95
N ASP A 370 -7.62 26.64 -10.43
CA ASP A 370 -8.82 27.12 -9.74
C ASP A 370 -10.13 26.56 -10.31
N GLU A 371 -10.03 25.81 -11.41
CA GLU A 371 -11.14 25.10 -12.04
C GLU A 371 -10.90 23.58 -12.08
N VAL A 372 -11.99 22.84 -12.28
CA VAL A 372 -11.95 21.38 -12.43
C VAL A 372 -11.02 21.01 -13.60
N THR A 373 -9.98 20.25 -13.27
CA THR A 373 -9.00 19.79 -14.26
C THR A 373 -9.25 18.34 -14.58
N HIS A 374 -9.54 18.06 -15.85
CA HIS A 374 -9.70 16.71 -16.39
C HIS A 374 -8.36 16.18 -16.89
N LEU A 375 -8.03 14.95 -16.52
CA LEU A 375 -6.79 14.30 -16.89
C LEU A 375 -6.99 13.41 -18.11
N GLY A 376 -6.01 13.42 -19.02
CA GLY A 376 -6.07 12.72 -20.31
C GLY A 376 -4.94 11.71 -20.49
N ALA A 377 -4.84 11.17 -21.71
CA ALA A 377 -3.70 10.35 -22.13
C ALA A 377 -2.43 11.17 -22.43
N GLU A 378 -2.53 12.50 -22.40
CA GLU A 378 -1.41 13.43 -22.56
C GLU A 378 -1.14 14.16 -21.23
N PRO A 379 0.10 14.59 -20.97
CA PRO A 379 0.43 15.39 -19.80
C PRO A 379 -0.38 16.69 -19.71
N VAL A 380 -0.69 17.09 -18.47
CA VAL A 380 -1.29 18.39 -18.17
C VAL A 380 -0.26 19.23 -17.42
N THR A 381 0.03 20.42 -17.93
CA THR A 381 0.88 21.41 -17.26
C THR A 381 0.00 22.46 -16.62
N LEU A 382 0.10 22.59 -15.30
CA LEU A 382 -0.60 23.56 -14.48
C LEU A 382 0.38 24.67 -14.14
N SER A 383 0.07 25.87 -14.59
CA SER A 383 0.85 27.08 -14.33
C SER A 383 0.02 27.99 -13.43
N PRO A 384 0.52 28.37 -12.26
CA PRO A 384 -0.13 29.36 -11.42
C PRO A 384 -0.25 30.70 -12.15
N GLY A 385 -1.27 31.50 -11.85
CA GLY A 385 -1.39 32.86 -12.39
C GLY A 385 -0.15 33.71 -12.09
N THR A 386 0.15 34.72 -12.91
CA THR A 386 1.41 35.50 -12.96
C THR A 386 1.69 36.43 -11.75
N GLY A 387 1.28 36.07 -10.53
CA GLY A 387 1.44 36.88 -9.33
C GLY A 387 2.82 36.72 -8.69
N ARG A 388 3.73 37.69 -8.88
CA ARG A 388 5.08 37.70 -8.27
C ARG A 388 5.10 37.54 -6.75
N SER A 389 4.09 38.02 -6.03
CA SER A 389 4.03 37.92 -4.57
C SER A 389 3.96 36.49 -4.03
N GLY A 390 3.40 35.56 -4.81
CA GLY A 390 3.35 34.14 -4.42
C GLY A 390 4.71 33.45 -4.59
N ALA A 391 5.41 33.75 -5.68
CA ALA A 391 6.75 33.22 -5.96
C ALA A 391 7.73 33.61 -4.86
N ASP A 392 7.81 34.91 -4.52
CA ASP A 392 8.67 35.42 -3.45
C ASP A 392 8.38 34.72 -2.09
N THR A 393 7.11 34.45 -1.80
CA THR A 393 6.71 33.80 -0.54
C THR A 393 7.17 32.34 -0.50
N ILE A 394 7.01 31.60 -1.61
CA ILE A 394 7.44 30.19 -1.71
C ILE A 394 8.97 30.09 -1.70
N GLU A 395 9.66 30.94 -2.47
CA GLU A 395 11.12 30.98 -2.48
C GLU A 395 11.67 31.26 -1.07
N THR A 396 11.15 32.29 -0.39
CA THR A 396 11.52 32.61 0.99
C THR A 396 11.27 31.43 1.93
N ALA A 397 10.14 30.73 1.79
CA ALA A 397 9.81 29.56 2.61
C ALA A 397 10.81 28.41 2.39
N VAL A 398 11.15 28.12 1.13
CA VAL A 398 12.15 27.11 0.79
C VAL A 398 13.53 27.47 1.34
N GLU A 399 13.91 28.75 1.36
CA GLU A 399 15.18 29.22 1.94
C GLU A 399 15.19 29.20 3.48
N SER A 400 14.07 29.60 4.11
CA SER A 400 13.93 29.66 5.58
C SER A 400 13.77 28.28 6.21
N GLY A 401 13.30 27.30 5.43
CA GLY A 401 12.94 25.96 5.90
C GLY A 401 11.49 25.85 6.39
N ASP A 402 10.65 26.85 6.12
CA ASP A 402 9.20 26.73 6.26
C ASP A 402 8.67 25.74 5.21
N ARG A 403 7.51 25.13 5.49
CA ARG A 403 7.05 24.01 4.67
C ARG A 403 6.19 24.53 3.51
N VAL A 404 6.43 23.99 2.33
CA VAL A 404 5.61 24.24 1.15
C VAL A 404 4.83 22.97 0.82
N VAL A 405 3.50 23.07 0.86
CA VAL A 405 2.60 21.93 0.67
C VAL A 405 1.79 22.09 -0.63
N LEU A 406 1.93 21.16 -1.55
CA LEU A 406 1.10 21.02 -2.75
C LEU A 406 -0.12 20.17 -2.44
N THR A 407 -1.32 20.72 -2.64
CA THR A 407 -2.59 20.03 -2.38
C THR A 407 -3.43 19.92 -3.64
N PHE A 408 -3.97 18.74 -3.88
CA PHE A 408 -5.01 18.46 -4.86
C PHE A 408 -6.32 18.16 -4.12
N GLU A 409 -7.39 18.86 -4.47
CA GLU A 409 -8.72 18.67 -3.88
C GLU A 409 -9.66 17.94 -4.85
N GLY A 410 -10.54 17.11 -4.31
CA GLY A 410 -11.59 16.46 -5.10
C GLY A 410 -11.08 15.49 -6.16
N VAL A 411 -9.99 14.77 -5.85
CA VAL A 411 -9.40 13.75 -6.72
C VAL A 411 -10.38 12.56 -6.87
N ARG A 412 -10.94 12.36 -8.07
CA ARG A 412 -11.95 11.32 -8.35
C ARG A 412 -12.02 10.91 -9.82
N ALA A 413 -12.65 9.78 -10.09
CA ALA A 413 -12.92 9.28 -11.43
C ALA A 413 -14.30 8.63 -11.48
N ASP A 414 -14.96 8.61 -12.64
CA ASP A 414 -16.26 7.97 -12.83
C ASP A 414 -16.13 6.45 -13.06
N ALA A 415 -14.99 6.00 -13.59
CA ALA A 415 -14.60 4.59 -13.71
C ALA A 415 -13.09 4.43 -13.45
N ALA A 416 -12.62 3.19 -13.32
CA ALA A 416 -11.20 2.93 -13.08
C ALA A 416 -10.38 3.26 -14.35
N PRO A 417 -9.40 4.20 -14.30
CA PRO A 417 -8.68 4.66 -15.49
C PRO A 417 -7.64 3.66 -16.02
N CYS A 418 -7.37 2.56 -15.30
CA CYS A 418 -6.36 1.55 -15.62
C CYS A 418 -4.91 2.08 -15.80
N THR A 419 -4.68 3.34 -15.45
CA THR A 419 -3.38 3.99 -15.39
C THR A 419 -3.31 4.88 -14.16
N THR A 420 -2.09 5.12 -13.69
CA THR A 420 -1.81 6.09 -12.61
C THR A 420 -1.46 7.44 -13.21
N PHE A 421 -1.57 8.50 -12.42
CA PHE A 421 -1.13 9.83 -12.81
C PHE A 421 -0.01 10.27 -11.88
N LEU A 422 1.10 10.69 -12.44
CA LEU A 422 2.32 11.05 -11.74
C LEU A 422 2.42 12.56 -11.65
N VAL A 423 2.77 13.08 -10.49
CA VAL A 423 2.92 14.51 -10.25
C VAL A 423 4.40 14.86 -10.24
N PHE A 424 4.77 15.87 -11.02
CA PHE A 424 6.12 16.41 -11.10
C PHE A 424 6.11 17.93 -10.89
N LEU A 425 7.21 18.45 -10.34
CA LEU A 425 7.48 19.89 -10.27
C LEU A 425 8.47 20.32 -11.35
N GLY A 426 8.35 21.57 -11.79
CA GLY A 426 9.25 22.18 -12.76
C GLY A 426 8.78 22.07 -14.21
N GLY A 427 9.30 22.95 -15.05
CA GLY A 427 8.87 23.14 -16.44
C GLY A 427 9.49 22.21 -17.48
N ASP A 428 10.44 21.34 -17.10
CA ASP A 428 11.08 20.41 -18.03
C ASP A 428 10.14 19.25 -18.39
N GLU A 429 9.40 19.39 -19.50
CA GLU A 429 8.46 18.37 -19.97
C GLU A 429 9.13 17.03 -20.32
N SER A 430 10.45 17.01 -20.53
CA SER A 430 11.17 15.76 -20.82
C SER A 430 11.44 14.92 -19.57
N ASP A 431 11.39 15.52 -18.38
CA ASP A 431 11.52 14.80 -17.13
C ASP A 431 10.19 14.15 -16.74
N THR A 432 10.14 12.82 -16.92
CA THR A 432 9.05 11.97 -16.46
C THR A 432 9.58 10.82 -15.61
N ASP A 433 10.74 10.99 -14.96
CA ASP A 433 11.39 9.93 -14.19
C ASP A 433 10.89 9.94 -12.73
N PRO A 434 10.09 8.94 -12.27
CA PRO A 434 9.64 8.87 -10.89
C PRO A 434 10.76 8.57 -9.88
N ALA A 435 12.00 8.35 -10.32
CA ALA A 435 13.19 8.30 -9.47
C ALA A 435 13.95 9.65 -9.42
N GLY A 436 13.54 10.63 -10.22
CA GLY A 436 14.15 11.95 -10.31
C GLY A 436 13.71 12.91 -9.19
N PRO A 437 14.45 14.01 -9.00
CA PRO A 437 14.20 14.99 -7.93
C PRO A 437 12.90 15.78 -8.13
N ALA A 438 12.36 15.83 -9.35
CA ALA A 438 11.11 16.53 -9.66
C ALA A 438 9.86 15.75 -9.24
N PHE A 439 9.97 14.45 -8.98
CA PHE A 439 8.81 13.60 -8.71
C PHE A 439 8.23 13.86 -7.31
N VAL A 440 6.92 14.12 -7.25
CA VAL A 440 6.19 14.38 -6.01
C VAL A 440 5.49 13.12 -5.51
N GLY A 441 4.78 12.42 -6.39
CA GLY A 441 3.96 11.28 -6.00
C GLY A 441 2.92 10.89 -7.05
N HIS A 442 2.02 10.01 -6.67
CA HIS A 442 0.92 9.54 -7.52
C HIS A 442 -0.40 10.17 -7.11
N LEU A 443 -1.19 10.61 -8.08
CA LEU A 443 -2.64 10.78 -7.93
C LEU A 443 -3.29 9.43 -8.17
N THR A 444 -3.86 8.86 -7.12
CA THR A 444 -4.58 7.58 -7.18
C THR A 444 -6.07 7.80 -6.99
N PHE A 445 -6.88 7.06 -7.74
CA PHE A 445 -8.34 7.23 -7.77
C PHE A 445 -9.08 6.08 -7.11
N PHE A 446 -8.38 5.04 -6.65
CA PHE A 446 -8.96 3.74 -6.25
C PHE A 446 -10.13 3.85 -5.26
N GLU A 447 -9.99 4.72 -4.25
CA GLU A 447 -11.02 4.98 -3.24
C GLU A 447 -12.21 5.83 -3.74
N ASN A 448 -12.02 6.52 -4.87
CA ASN A 448 -12.93 7.52 -5.44
C ASN A 448 -13.36 7.21 -6.88
N VAL A 449 -13.48 5.93 -7.22
CA VAL A 449 -14.05 5.51 -8.50
C VAL A 449 -15.56 5.36 -8.39
N GLY A 450 -16.29 6.09 -9.24
CA GLY A 450 -17.72 5.94 -9.45
C GLY A 450 -18.60 6.70 -8.46
N PRO A 451 -19.94 6.69 -8.68
CA PRO A 451 -20.88 7.53 -7.95
C PRO A 451 -21.11 7.08 -6.49
N ARG A 452 -20.53 5.96 -6.07
CA ARG A 452 -20.58 5.43 -4.70
C ARG A 452 -19.19 5.26 -4.07
N ALA A 453 -18.20 5.90 -4.67
CA ALA A 453 -16.92 6.21 -4.07
C ALA A 453 -17.04 6.54 -2.57
N ALA A 454 -16.01 6.17 -1.81
CA ALA A 454 -15.96 6.48 -0.38
C ALA A 454 -16.12 7.99 -0.12
N HIS A 455 -15.61 8.80 -1.07
CA HIS A 455 -15.75 10.24 -1.10
C HIS A 455 -16.32 10.65 -2.46
N SER A 456 -17.65 10.85 -2.54
CA SER A 456 -18.34 11.20 -3.80
C SER A 456 -17.88 12.53 -4.42
N ASP A 457 -17.37 13.43 -3.58
CA ASP A 457 -16.79 14.71 -3.97
C ASP A 457 -15.27 14.62 -4.24
N GLY A 458 -14.70 13.43 -4.10
CA GLY A 458 -13.27 13.11 -4.22
C GLY A 458 -12.49 13.28 -2.91
N THR A 459 -11.22 12.87 -2.91
CA THR A 459 -10.32 13.04 -1.76
C THR A 459 -9.35 14.18 -1.95
N ARG A 460 -8.76 14.58 -0.82
CA ARG A 460 -7.64 15.51 -0.74
C ARG A 460 -6.34 14.72 -0.69
N LEU A 461 -5.38 15.09 -1.53
CA LEU A 461 -4.00 14.61 -1.45
C LEU A 461 -3.08 15.81 -1.24
N SER A 462 -2.35 15.82 -0.13
CA SER A 462 -1.42 16.89 0.23
C SER A 462 0.00 16.34 0.35
N PHE A 463 0.94 16.98 -0.33
CA PHE A 463 2.35 16.60 -0.38
C PHE A 463 3.20 17.75 0.13
N ASP A 464 4.05 17.49 1.11
CA ASP A 464 5.18 18.38 1.40
C ASP A 464 6.16 18.28 0.24
N VAL A 465 6.46 19.41 -0.39
CA VAL A 465 7.34 19.50 -1.56
C VAL A 465 8.55 20.41 -1.32
N THR A 466 8.81 20.76 -0.06
CA THR A 466 9.84 21.73 0.32
C THR A 466 11.22 21.31 -0.18
N GLU A 467 11.62 20.07 0.10
CA GLU A 467 12.90 19.53 -0.36
C GLU A 467 12.90 19.27 -1.87
N THR A 468 11.78 18.87 -2.46
CA THR A 468 11.63 18.68 -3.90
C THR A 468 11.95 19.99 -4.63
N LEU A 469 11.38 21.11 -4.21
CA LEU A 469 11.65 22.44 -4.75
C LEU A 469 13.12 22.85 -4.58
N ARG A 470 13.74 22.52 -3.44
CA ARG A 470 15.15 22.83 -3.17
C ARG A 470 16.13 22.03 -4.04
N GLU A 471 15.76 20.81 -4.42
CA GLU A 471 16.57 19.91 -5.23
C GLU A 471 16.36 20.07 -6.74
N LEU A 472 15.37 20.87 -7.16
CA LEU A 472 15.16 21.17 -8.58
C LEU A 472 16.37 21.91 -9.15
N PRO A 473 16.85 21.56 -10.35
CA PRO A 473 17.87 22.34 -11.02
C PRO A 473 17.29 23.68 -11.49
N ASP A 474 18.11 24.74 -11.58
CA ASP A 474 17.69 26.08 -12.02
C ASP A 474 16.91 26.07 -13.35
N GLN A 475 17.25 25.16 -14.26
CA GLN A 475 16.57 25.00 -15.54
C GLN A 475 15.11 24.49 -15.41
N ALA A 476 14.78 23.84 -14.30
CA ALA A 476 13.44 23.34 -14.00
C ALA A 476 12.62 24.35 -13.17
N TRP A 477 13.27 25.09 -12.27
CA TRP A 477 12.67 26.19 -11.50
C TRP A 477 13.75 27.11 -10.93
N THR A 478 13.64 28.42 -11.16
CA THR A 478 14.63 29.42 -10.75
C THR A 478 14.29 30.15 -9.45
N GLY A 479 13.11 29.92 -8.85
CA GLY A 479 12.59 30.70 -7.72
C GLY A 479 11.80 31.96 -8.12
N GLU A 480 12.11 32.56 -9.28
CA GLU A 480 11.54 33.86 -9.69
C GLU A 480 10.04 33.82 -10.06
N GLU A 481 9.53 32.64 -10.39
CA GLU A 481 8.13 32.41 -10.76
C GLU A 481 7.53 31.31 -9.88
N MET A 482 6.21 31.21 -9.85
CA MET A 482 5.55 30.13 -9.14
C MET A 482 5.96 28.76 -9.72
N PRO A 483 6.17 27.72 -8.90
CA PRO A 483 6.54 26.41 -9.41
C PRO A 483 5.47 25.85 -10.36
N VAL A 484 5.91 25.34 -11.51
CA VAL A 484 5.05 24.62 -12.46
C VAL A 484 4.73 23.24 -11.89
N VAL A 485 3.48 22.82 -11.99
CA VAL A 485 3.04 21.46 -11.61
C VAL A 485 2.64 20.72 -12.88
N ARG A 486 3.24 19.56 -13.13
CA ARG A 486 2.88 18.69 -14.26
C ARG A 486 2.22 17.42 -13.74
N VAL A 487 1.11 17.03 -14.35
CA VAL A 487 0.44 15.76 -14.12
C VAL A 487 0.60 14.90 -15.36
N VAL A 488 1.39 13.84 -15.26
CA VAL A 488 1.80 12.99 -16.37
C VAL A 488 1.08 11.65 -16.27
N PRO A 489 0.37 11.20 -17.31
CA PRO A 489 -0.24 9.86 -17.30
C PRO A 489 0.85 8.78 -17.33
N GLY A 490 0.66 7.74 -16.53
CA GLY A 490 1.57 6.61 -16.46
C GLY A 490 1.40 5.64 -17.64
N PRO A 491 2.17 4.54 -17.66
CA PRO A 491 1.95 3.46 -18.63
C PRO A 491 0.48 2.98 -18.63
N LEU A 492 0.02 2.42 -19.76
CA LEU A 492 -1.38 1.98 -20.00
C LEU A 492 -2.42 3.10 -20.14
N ALA A 493 -2.00 4.36 -20.32
CA ALA A 493 -2.89 5.48 -20.59
C ALA A 493 -3.53 5.42 -21.99
N GLU A 494 -4.52 4.55 -22.15
CA GLU A 494 -5.29 4.42 -23.39
C GLU A 494 -6.40 5.49 -23.44
N ALA A 495 -6.37 6.35 -24.46
CA ALA A 495 -7.26 7.52 -24.55
C ALA A 495 -8.75 7.20 -24.38
N ALA A 496 -9.22 6.07 -24.94
CA ALA A 496 -10.62 5.66 -24.81
C ALA A 496 -11.00 5.29 -23.37
N ALA A 497 -10.15 4.53 -22.67
CA ALA A 497 -10.39 4.13 -21.29
C ALA A 497 -10.34 5.33 -20.33
N ILE A 498 -9.42 6.27 -20.54
CA ILE A 498 -9.33 7.50 -19.74
C ILE A 498 -10.54 8.40 -19.97
N ALA A 499 -10.97 8.58 -21.22
CA ALA A 499 -12.14 9.39 -21.52
C ALA A 499 -13.43 8.85 -20.88
N GLU A 500 -13.57 7.51 -20.78
CA GLU A 500 -14.68 6.88 -20.06
C GLU A 500 -14.55 7.04 -18.54
N ALA A 501 -13.33 6.94 -18.02
CA ALA A 501 -13.06 7.06 -16.59
C ALA A 501 -13.19 8.49 -16.06
N ASP A 502 -13.05 9.52 -16.91
CA ASP A 502 -13.09 10.93 -16.56
C ASP A 502 -12.31 11.30 -15.26
N PRO A 503 -11.03 10.90 -15.14
CA PRO A 503 -10.24 11.20 -13.94
C PRO A 503 -10.00 12.71 -13.85
N ARG A 504 -10.27 13.28 -12.67
CA ARG A 504 -10.23 14.73 -12.46
C ARG A 504 -9.93 15.10 -11.00
N PHE A 505 -9.53 16.35 -10.82
CA PHE A 505 -9.49 17.02 -9.51
C PHE A 505 -10.14 18.40 -9.61
N THR A 506 -10.65 18.91 -8.50
CA THR A 506 -11.42 20.16 -8.46
C THR A 506 -10.53 21.40 -8.47
N ASN A 507 -9.40 21.37 -7.76
CA ASN A 507 -8.41 22.43 -7.76
C ASN A 507 -7.05 21.89 -7.27
N ALA A 508 -6.00 22.68 -7.50
CA ALA A 508 -4.66 22.43 -6.96
C ALA A 508 -4.06 23.72 -6.40
N THR A 509 -3.39 23.65 -5.24
CA THR A 509 -2.86 24.82 -4.54
C THR A 509 -1.50 24.55 -3.87
N PHE A 510 -0.64 25.56 -3.80
CA PHE A 510 0.48 25.60 -2.86
C PHE A 510 0.08 26.34 -1.58
N THR A 511 0.47 25.83 -0.42
CA THR A 511 0.30 26.50 0.87
C THR A 511 1.64 26.55 1.60
N VAL A 512 1.99 27.70 2.17
CA VAL A 512 3.19 27.87 3.01
C VAL A 512 2.77 27.78 4.48
N VAL A 513 3.37 26.85 5.23
CA VAL A 513 2.96 26.48 6.60
C VAL A 513 4.12 26.47 7.58
#